data_AF-A0A519S9R9-F1
#
_entry.id   AF-A0A519S9R9-F1
#
_cell.length_a   1.000
_cell.length_b   1.000
_cell.length_c   1.000
_cell.angle_alpha   90.00
_cell.angle_beta   90.00
_cell.angle_gamma   90.00
#
_symmetry.space_group_name_H-M   'P 1'
#
loop_
_entity.id
_entity.type
_entity.pdbx_description
1 polymer ?
#
loop_
_entity_poly.entity_id
_entity_poly.type
_entity_poly.pdbx_seq_one_letter_code
_entity_poly.pdbx_strand_id
1 'polypeptide(L)'
;MRFHAPIKSVLFTCFTTFFAFTTDAQTKVIKVKMDQSIAKVQPNMWGVFFEDINFGADGGIYAELIKNRSFEFAKPLMGWSVSRKRPQEGEVLVVNRKEANAANPRYLQIKKLTDDFELINEGFKGIGVKKGMRYDFSVMYRQLQPGVKMVLLLKDPPGGCIVEGTDLANRYQWKNTIGPIEERKLLINRWNTEFAHRPAPDYYQTFGLGFFEYFQLAEDIGSDALPILNCGMACQFNTGEVASLDELDPYVQDALDLIEFANGDISTTWGKKRAELGHPKPFNLKMMGIGNENWGPQYLERLAIFTKAIKAKHPDFKLINSSGTDPEGDRFNLLNTSLRENKADFIDEHYYRPADWFLKNAGRYDNYPRNETKVFVGEYAVHADKNVIGNNRNNWQSALASASLMTGLERNADVVQMASYAPLFAHIDGWQWAPDMIWVDNLQSYGTPDYYVQKLFSTNKGTDVVSITLDEKNITGQDGLFASSVLDQAKKELIIKIANNSDQSQNVDFDLDGKTKLKSKGTIDELLSANLNQLNSFENPGAVSPKISAISLKGKKLNTTLKPYSFNVIKIPYN
;
A
#
# COMPACT_ATOMS: atom_id res chain seq x y z
N MET A 1 63.52 54.35 50.65
CA MET A 1 62.34 53.52 50.27
C MET A 1 62.21 53.52 48.75
N ARG A 2 61.65 52.47 48.13
CA ARG A 2 61.42 52.42 46.68
C ARG A 2 60.07 53.03 46.32
N PHE A 3 60.03 53.96 45.37
CA PHE A 3 58.80 54.36 44.68
C PHE A 3 58.65 53.59 43.36
N HIS A 4 57.40 53.37 42.94
CA HIS A 4 57.05 52.61 41.74
C HIS A 4 56.92 53.52 40.51
N ALA A 5 57.30 53.00 39.34
CA ALA A 5 56.91 53.53 38.04
C ALA A 5 56.55 52.33 37.12
N PRO A 6 55.34 52.26 36.54
CA PRO A 6 54.93 51.12 35.72
C PRO A 6 55.43 51.25 34.28
N ILE A 7 55.91 50.14 33.71
CA ILE A 7 56.28 50.02 32.30
C ILE A 7 55.00 49.85 31.47
N LYS A 8 54.90 50.54 30.32
CA LYS A 8 53.81 50.35 29.36
C LYS A 8 54.07 49.13 28.48
N SER A 9 53.29 48.06 28.67
CA SER A 9 53.25 46.92 27.75
C SER A 9 52.44 47.26 26.50
N VAL A 10 53.02 47.07 25.31
CA VAL A 10 52.30 47.18 24.02
C VAL A 10 51.84 45.78 23.60
N LEU A 11 50.53 45.56 23.50
CA LEU A 11 50.00 44.35 22.87
C LEU A 11 50.03 44.52 21.34
N PHE A 12 50.64 43.55 20.65
CA PHE A 12 50.53 43.41 19.20
C PHE A 12 49.37 42.46 18.88
N THR A 13 48.24 43.01 18.41
CA THR A 13 47.08 42.20 18.02
C THR A 13 47.24 41.73 16.57
N CYS A 14 47.72 40.49 16.39
CA CYS A 14 47.75 39.86 15.07
C CYS A 14 46.33 39.57 14.57
N PHE A 15 45.86 40.34 13.58
CA PHE A 15 44.67 40.00 12.80
C PHE A 15 44.99 38.83 11.86
N THR A 16 44.61 37.61 12.25
CA THR A 16 44.56 36.46 11.35
C THR A 16 43.26 36.52 10.53
N THR A 17 43.34 37.09 9.33
CA THR A 17 42.25 37.05 8.35
C THR A 17 42.01 35.64 7.86
N PHE A 18 41.01 34.97 8.43
CA PHE A 18 40.43 33.74 7.88
C PHE A 18 39.80 34.06 6.51
N PHE A 19 40.55 33.81 5.44
CA PHE A 19 39.97 33.66 4.11
C PHE A 19 39.14 32.38 4.08
N ALA A 20 37.84 32.52 4.29
CA ALA A 20 36.88 31.47 4.00
C ALA A 20 36.84 31.27 2.48
N PHE A 21 37.59 30.30 1.99
CA PHE A 21 37.48 29.84 0.60
C PHE A 21 36.11 29.19 0.42
N THR A 22 35.15 29.96 -0.08
CA THR A 22 33.90 29.44 -0.62
C THR A 22 34.24 28.64 -1.88
N THR A 23 34.36 27.32 -1.74
CA THR A 23 34.47 26.43 -2.89
C THR A 23 33.17 26.48 -3.67
N ASP A 24 33.17 27.14 -4.83
CA ASP A 24 32.04 27.12 -5.74
C ASP A 24 31.68 25.67 -6.08
N ALA A 25 30.48 25.25 -5.69
CA ALA A 25 30.03 23.87 -5.86
C ALA A 25 29.94 23.54 -7.36
N GLN A 26 30.84 22.67 -7.82
CA GLN A 26 30.98 22.29 -9.22
C GLN A 26 29.63 21.87 -9.81
N THR A 27 29.19 22.58 -10.85
CA THR A 27 27.91 22.29 -11.51
C THR A 27 28.00 20.96 -12.23
N LYS A 28 27.14 20.02 -11.84
CA LYS A 28 27.01 18.69 -12.44
C LYS A 28 26.26 18.79 -13.76
N VAL A 29 26.81 18.23 -14.84
CA VAL A 29 26.09 18.14 -16.12
C VAL A 29 25.38 16.80 -16.21
N ILE A 30 24.05 16.81 -16.10
CA ILE A 30 23.22 15.61 -16.26
C ILE A 30 22.68 15.59 -17.68
N LYS A 31 23.01 14.56 -18.46
CA LYS A 31 22.54 14.41 -19.83
C LYS A 31 21.22 13.65 -19.86
N VAL A 32 20.26 14.14 -20.64
CA VAL A 32 18.99 13.45 -20.92
C VAL A 32 18.84 13.30 -22.42
N LYS A 33 18.78 12.06 -22.91
CA LYS A 33 18.77 11.73 -24.35
C LYS A 33 17.34 11.36 -24.77
N MET A 34 16.52 12.35 -25.11
CA MET A 34 15.08 12.18 -25.41
C MET A 34 14.80 11.25 -26.60
N ASP A 35 15.71 11.21 -27.59
CA ASP A 35 15.61 10.31 -28.75
C ASP A 35 16.00 8.86 -28.42
N GLN A 36 16.52 8.59 -27.21
CA GLN A 36 16.95 7.28 -26.74
C GLN A 36 15.97 6.71 -25.71
N SER A 37 14.82 6.22 -26.20
CA SER A 37 13.90 5.39 -25.42
C SER A 37 14.56 4.07 -25.06
N ILE A 38 14.70 3.76 -23.77
CA ILE A 38 15.32 2.52 -23.26
C ILE A 38 14.30 1.47 -22.80
N ALA A 39 13.10 1.89 -22.36
CA ALA A 39 12.02 1.00 -21.93
C ALA A 39 10.64 1.63 -22.15
N LYS A 40 9.58 0.80 -22.16
CA LYS A 40 8.18 1.25 -22.19
C LYS A 40 7.60 1.18 -20.77
N VAL A 41 7.07 2.31 -20.29
CA VAL A 41 6.36 2.38 -19.01
C VAL A 41 5.01 1.69 -19.15
N GLN A 42 4.71 0.72 -18.28
CA GLN A 42 3.41 0.05 -18.32
C GLN A 42 2.30 0.92 -17.73
N PRO A 43 1.04 0.85 -18.23
CA PRO A 43 -0.07 1.63 -17.69
C PRO A 43 -0.31 1.40 -16.19
N ASN A 44 -0.03 0.20 -15.70
CA ASN A 44 -0.17 -0.28 -14.33
C ASN A 44 1.14 -0.25 -13.52
N MET A 45 2.18 0.47 -13.97
CA MET A 45 3.49 0.47 -13.30
C MET A 45 3.45 0.92 -11.83
N TRP A 46 2.52 1.82 -11.47
CA TRP A 46 2.35 2.32 -10.12
C TRP A 46 0.93 2.00 -9.65
N GLY A 47 0.81 1.03 -8.75
CA GLY A 47 -0.45 0.57 -8.17
C GLY A 47 -0.58 0.90 -6.68
N VAL A 48 -1.61 0.34 -6.06
CA VAL A 48 -1.79 0.33 -4.60
C VAL A 48 -1.95 -1.11 -4.14
N PHE A 49 -1.24 -1.49 -3.07
CA PHE A 49 -1.46 -2.75 -2.39
C PHE A 49 -2.65 -2.60 -1.44
N PHE A 50 -3.50 -3.62 -1.31
CA PHE A 50 -4.59 -3.60 -0.34
C PHE A 50 -4.78 -4.98 0.27
N GLU A 51 -4.63 -5.04 1.59
CA GLU A 51 -5.20 -6.09 2.45
C GLU A 51 -6.03 -5.42 3.56
N ASP A 52 -6.79 -6.23 4.30
CA ASP A 52 -7.43 -5.75 5.53
C ASP A 52 -6.50 -5.95 6.74
N ILE A 53 -5.53 -5.05 6.84
CA ILE A 53 -4.65 -4.83 7.99
C ILE A 53 -4.92 -3.45 8.58
N ASN A 54 -4.58 -3.20 9.85
CA ASN A 54 -4.58 -1.86 10.44
C ASN A 54 -5.91 -1.07 10.41
N PHE A 55 -7.07 -1.73 10.21
CA PHE A 55 -8.36 -1.11 9.82
C PHE A 55 -8.34 -0.50 8.40
N GLY A 56 -7.77 -1.20 7.44
CA GLY A 56 -7.83 -0.81 6.02
C GLY A 56 -9.23 -1.00 5.43
N ALA A 57 -9.89 -2.14 5.71
CA ALA A 57 -11.25 -2.42 5.22
C ALA A 57 -12.33 -2.12 6.26
N ASP A 58 -12.66 -3.07 7.13
CA ASP A 58 -13.66 -2.89 8.19
C ASP A 58 -13.21 -1.76 9.13
N GLY A 59 -13.99 -0.67 9.23
CA GLY A 59 -13.61 0.53 9.99
C GLY A 59 -12.62 1.47 9.29
N GLY A 60 -12.29 1.20 8.03
CA GLY A 60 -11.46 2.03 7.15
C GLY A 60 -12.23 2.45 5.91
N ILE A 61 -11.88 1.88 4.74
CA ILE A 61 -12.54 2.19 3.47
C ILE A 61 -13.96 1.59 3.37
N TYR A 62 -14.28 0.55 4.17
CA TYR A 62 -15.64 0.02 4.26
C TYR A 62 -16.47 0.82 5.27
N ALA A 63 -17.44 1.59 4.76
CA ALA A 63 -18.21 2.58 5.51
C ALA A 63 -19.26 2.02 6.51
N GLU A 64 -19.11 0.78 6.99
CA GLU A 64 -19.88 0.28 8.13
C GLU A 64 -19.31 0.85 9.42
N LEU A 65 -20.21 1.35 10.28
CA LEU A 65 -19.87 2.00 11.55
C LEU A 65 -20.13 1.07 12.75
N ILE A 66 -20.88 -0.02 12.55
CA ILE A 66 -21.28 -0.96 13.61
C ILE A 66 -20.42 -2.23 13.54
N LYS A 67 -19.40 -2.29 14.39
CA LYS A 67 -18.54 -3.46 14.56
C LYS A 67 -19.35 -4.65 15.07
N ASN A 68 -19.16 -5.84 14.51
CA ASN A 68 -19.93 -7.05 14.88
C ASN A 68 -21.46 -6.85 14.82
N ARG A 69 -21.96 -6.14 13.80
CA ARG A 69 -23.40 -5.84 13.56
C ARG A 69 -24.37 -7.02 13.66
N SER A 70 -23.90 -8.26 13.50
CA SER A 70 -24.68 -9.51 13.50
C SER A 70 -24.40 -10.46 14.66
N PHE A 71 -23.53 -10.10 15.62
CA PHE A 71 -23.10 -10.95 16.75
C PHE A 71 -22.30 -12.21 16.38
N GLU A 72 -21.75 -12.29 15.16
CA GLU A 72 -21.08 -13.48 14.64
C GLU A 72 -19.60 -13.64 15.05
N PHE A 73 -18.96 -12.59 15.58
CA PHE A 73 -17.57 -12.64 16.09
C PHE A 73 -17.41 -13.77 17.13
N ALA A 74 -16.24 -14.42 17.23
CA ALA A 74 -16.10 -15.62 18.06
C ALA A 74 -16.39 -15.39 19.56
N LYS A 75 -16.17 -14.15 20.05
CA LYS A 75 -16.84 -13.63 21.25
C LYS A 75 -18.12 -12.89 20.79
N PRO A 76 -19.34 -13.41 20.97
CA PRO A 76 -20.50 -12.91 20.22
C PRO A 76 -20.94 -11.47 20.56
N LEU A 77 -20.65 -10.99 21.78
CA LEU A 77 -20.88 -9.61 22.22
C LEU A 77 -19.67 -8.69 22.03
N MET A 78 -18.67 -9.09 21.24
CA MET A 78 -17.55 -8.22 20.92
C MET A 78 -17.99 -6.97 20.16
N GLY A 79 -17.41 -5.81 20.42
CA GLY A 79 -17.93 -4.55 19.92
C GLY A 79 -19.20 -4.06 20.62
N TRP A 80 -19.84 -4.86 21.48
CA TRP A 80 -21.11 -4.54 22.15
C TRP A 80 -20.99 -4.57 23.67
N SER A 81 -21.28 -3.47 24.33
CA SER A 81 -21.51 -3.45 25.78
C SER A 81 -23.00 -3.31 26.12
N VAL A 82 -23.39 -3.91 27.25
CA VAL A 82 -24.76 -3.90 27.77
C VAL A 82 -24.79 -3.05 29.03
N SER A 83 -25.58 -1.97 29.02
CA SER A 83 -25.78 -1.08 30.17
C SER A 83 -27.21 -1.23 30.69
N ARG A 84 -27.34 -1.46 32.01
CA ARG A 84 -28.60 -1.71 32.73
C ARG A 84 -28.45 -1.39 34.22
N LYS A 85 -29.49 -0.82 34.84
CA LYS A 85 -29.47 -0.39 36.26
C LYS A 85 -29.42 -1.55 37.26
N ARG A 86 -29.92 -2.73 36.88
CA ARG A 86 -29.97 -3.94 37.71
C ARG A 86 -29.71 -5.17 36.83
N PRO A 87 -28.56 -5.85 36.94
CA PRO A 87 -28.28 -7.01 36.11
C PRO A 87 -28.92 -8.29 36.69
N GLN A 88 -29.79 -8.95 35.93
CA GLN A 88 -30.25 -10.31 36.22
C GLN A 88 -29.67 -11.33 35.23
N GLU A 89 -29.47 -12.57 35.67
CA GLU A 89 -28.98 -13.67 34.85
C GLU A 89 -30.04 -14.15 33.85
N GLY A 90 -29.62 -14.57 32.65
CA GLY A 90 -30.52 -15.13 31.62
C GLY A 90 -31.47 -14.13 30.93
N GLU A 91 -31.40 -12.83 31.28
CA GLU A 91 -32.11 -11.74 30.59
C GLU A 91 -31.59 -11.53 29.17
N VAL A 92 -30.27 -11.47 29.01
CA VAL A 92 -29.58 -11.21 27.74
C VAL A 92 -28.90 -12.50 27.31
N LEU A 93 -29.30 -13.04 26.17
CA LEU A 93 -28.80 -14.29 25.62
C LEU A 93 -28.47 -14.10 24.14
N VAL A 94 -27.25 -14.42 23.72
CA VAL A 94 -26.98 -14.63 22.30
C VAL A 94 -27.46 -16.02 21.94
N VAL A 95 -28.53 -16.10 21.16
CA VAL A 95 -29.18 -17.37 20.81
C VAL A 95 -28.65 -17.84 19.47
N ASN A 96 -28.11 -19.06 19.48
CA ASN A 96 -27.69 -19.75 18.25
C ASN A 96 -28.92 -20.34 17.54
N ARG A 97 -29.02 -20.08 16.24
CA ARG A 97 -30.08 -20.48 15.30
C ARG A 97 -29.51 -21.13 14.03
N LYS A 98 -28.28 -21.66 14.06
CA LYS A 98 -27.55 -22.19 12.89
C LYS A 98 -28.35 -23.19 12.04
N GLU A 99 -29.24 -23.97 12.66
CA GLU A 99 -30.12 -24.93 11.98
C GLU A 99 -31.22 -24.24 11.13
N ALA A 100 -31.65 -23.04 11.52
CA ALA A 100 -32.69 -22.26 10.83
C ALA A 100 -32.12 -21.16 9.91
N ASN A 101 -30.92 -20.66 10.20
CA ASN A 101 -30.12 -19.84 9.28
C ASN A 101 -28.64 -20.10 9.56
N ALA A 102 -27.93 -20.75 8.62
CA ALA A 102 -26.53 -21.11 8.79
C ALA A 102 -25.54 -19.98 8.43
N ALA A 103 -26.00 -18.91 7.77
CA ALA A 103 -25.20 -17.76 7.35
C ALA A 103 -25.24 -16.60 8.36
N ASN A 104 -26.40 -16.43 9.01
CA ASN A 104 -26.61 -15.53 10.14
C ASN A 104 -27.04 -16.35 11.39
N PRO A 105 -26.18 -17.26 11.90
CA PRO A 105 -26.54 -18.23 12.92
C PRO A 105 -26.78 -17.66 14.31
N ARG A 106 -26.69 -16.34 14.55
CA ARG A 106 -26.94 -15.75 15.88
C ARG A 106 -27.93 -14.61 15.85
N TYR A 107 -28.48 -14.31 17.02
CA TYR A 107 -29.18 -13.06 17.30
C TYR A 107 -29.19 -12.81 18.81
N LEU A 108 -29.35 -11.55 19.20
CA LEU A 108 -29.50 -11.20 20.62
C LEU A 108 -30.98 -11.31 21.04
N GLN A 109 -31.24 -12.14 22.05
CA GLN A 109 -32.51 -12.21 22.75
C GLN A 109 -32.42 -11.39 24.06
N ILE A 110 -33.42 -10.54 24.29
CA ILE A 110 -33.55 -9.73 25.50
C ILE A 110 -34.91 -10.04 26.13
N LYS A 111 -34.91 -10.58 27.34
CA LYS A 111 -36.12 -10.83 28.15
C LYS A 111 -36.33 -9.63 29.08
N LYS A 112 -37.24 -8.74 28.68
CA LYS A 112 -37.57 -7.50 29.40
C LYS A 112 -38.25 -7.80 30.74
N LEU A 113 -37.65 -7.39 31.86
CA LEU A 113 -38.24 -7.55 33.21
C LEU A 113 -38.44 -6.25 34.01
N THR A 114 -37.64 -5.18 33.82
CA THR A 114 -38.00 -3.78 34.17
C THR A 114 -36.95 -2.78 33.65
N ASP A 115 -37.22 -1.48 33.79
CA ASP A 115 -36.34 -0.35 33.47
C ASP A 115 -35.83 -0.26 32.01
N ASP A 116 -34.99 0.74 31.75
CA ASP A 116 -34.33 0.98 30.46
C ASP A 116 -33.19 -0.02 30.23
N PHE A 117 -32.98 -0.40 28.98
CA PHE A 117 -31.94 -1.32 28.53
C PHE A 117 -31.14 -0.70 27.38
N GLU A 118 -29.82 -0.61 27.54
CA GLU A 118 -28.93 -0.03 26.54
C GLU A 118 -28.02 -1.10 25.91
N LEU A 119 -27.97 -1.10 24.58
CA LEU A 119 -26.87 -1.67 23.81
C LEU A 119 -26.01 -0.53 23.29
N ILE A 120 -24.70 -0.63 23.49
CA ILE A 120 -23.73 0.34 23.05
C ILE A 120 -22.75 -0.40 22.15
N ASN A 121 -22.76 -0.08 20.85
CA ASN A 121 -21.72 -0.53 19.94
C ASN A 121 -20.52 0.41 20.03
N GLU A 122 -19.30 -0.11 20.01
CA GLU A 122 -18.08 0.69 20.08
C GLU A 122 -17.59 1.19 18.71
N GLY A 123 -18.20 0.69 17.62
CA GLY A 123 -17.70 0.88 16.27
C GLY A 123 -16.27 0.42 16.11
N PHE A 124 -15.51 1.14 15.29
CA PHE A 124 -14.17 0.77 14.87
C PHE A 124 -13.17 1.85 15.33
N LYS A 125 -12.76 1.78 16.60
CA LYS A 125 -12.08 2.89 17.31
C LYS A 125 -12.98 4.11 17.55
N GLY A 126 -14.29 3.89 17.63
CA GLY A 126 -15.30 4.92 17.77
C GLY A 126 -16.28 4.91 16.59
N ILE A 127 -17.08 5.98 16.47
CA ILE A 127 -18.00 6.19 15.37
C ILE A 127 -17.93 7.65 14.92
N GLY A 128 -17.55 7.88 13.66
CA GLY A 128 -17.36 9.22 13.09
C GLY A 128 -18.66 9.94 12.74
N VAL A 129 -19.14 10.80 13.64
CA VAL A 129 -20.39 11.57 13.40
C VAL A 129 -20.13 13.05 13.09
N LYS A 130 -20.51 13.45 11.88
CA LYS A 130 -20.32 14.80 11.32
C LYS A 130 -21.66 15.50 11.13
N LYS A 131 -21.81 16.66 11.78
CA LYS A 131 -23.02 17.49 11.72
C LYS A 131 -23.43 17.79 10.27
N GLY A 132 -24.66 17.41 9.91
CA GLY A 132 -25.24 17.66 8.59
C GLY A 132 -25.07 16.54 7.56
N MET A 133 -24.35 15.46 7.88
CA MET A 133 -24.40 14.23 7.08
C MET A 133 -25.62 13.39 7.46
N ARG A 134 -26.19 12.66 6.48
CA ARG A 134 -27.19 11.61 6.72
C ARG A 134 -26.45 10.32 7.08
N TYR A 135 -27.02 9.59 8.04
CA TYR A 135 -26.61 8.24 8.42
C TYR A 135 -27.83 7.33 8.31
N ASP A 136 -27.67 6.18 7.67
CA ASP A 136 -28.73 5.20 7.47
C ASP A 136 -28.55 4.02 8.44
N PHE A 137 -29.42 3.95 9.45
CA PHE A 137 -29.43 2.89 10.46
C PHE A 137 -30.55 1.89 10.17
N SER A 138 -30.22 0.60 10.17
CA SER A 138 -31.20 -0.49 10.02
C SER A 138 -30.96 -1.60 11.05
N VAL A 139 -32.04 -2.23 11.51
CA VAL A 139 -31.99 -3.37 12.42
C VAL A 139 -33.20 -4.27 12.23
N MET A 140 -32.97 -5.59 12.17
CA MET A 140 -34.04 -6.59 12.12
C MET A 140 -34.35 -7.06 13.56
N TYR A 141 -35.61 -6.93 13.99
CA TYR A 141 -36.03 -7.30 15.34
C TYR A 141 -37.42 -7.96 15.36
N ARG A 142 -37.71 -8.71 16.44
CA ARG A 142 -39.03 -9.30 16.71
C ARG A 142 -39.41 -9.05 18.17
N GLN A 143 -40.58 -8.47 18.40
CA GLN A 143 -41.16 -8.32 19.75
C GLN A 143 -42.11 -9.50 20.03
N LEU A 144 -42.02 -10.09 21.22
CA LEU A 144 -42.97 -11.12 21.70
C LEU A 144 -44.16 -10.51 22.46
N GLN A 145 -44.03 -9.26 22.90
CA GLN A 145 -45.07 -8.45 23.53
C GLN A 145 -44.91 -7.00 23.04
N PRO A 146 -46.01 -6.26 22.81
CA PRO A 146 -45.94 -4.88 22.32
C PRO A 146 -45.37 -3.90 23.36
N GLY A 147 -44.97 -2.71 22.92
CA GLY A 147 -44.57 -1.62 23.81
C GLY A 147 -43.08 -1.57 24.16
N VAL A 148 -42.21 -2.13 23.32
CA VAL A 148 -40.78 -1.76 23.31
C VAL A 148 -40.58 -0.63 22.30
N LYS A 149 -40.10 0.52 22.79
CA LYS A 149 -39.56 1.62 21.98
C LYS A 149 -38.05 1.44 21.90
N MET A 150 -37.46 1.71 20.74
CA MET A 150 -36.01 1.79 20.57
C MET A 150 -35.60 3.26 20.41
N VAL A 151 -34.45 3.62 20.97
CA VAL A 151 -33.83 4.95 20.84
C VAL A 151 -32.37 4.72 20.48
N LEU A 152 -31.90 5.39 19.42
CA LEU A 152 -30.50 5.34 18.99
C LEU A 152 -29.72 6.49 19.64
N LEU A 153 -28.55 6.18 20.19
CA LEU A 153 -27.65 7.12 20.87
C LEU A 153 -26.21 6.86 20.45
N LEU A 154 -25.35 7.88 20.56
CA LEU A 154 -23.91 7.81 20.29
C LEU A 154 -23.16 7.88 21.62
N LYS A 155 -22.12 7.04 21.78
CA LYS A 155 -21.20 6.96 22.93
C LYS A 155 -19.84 6.42 22.44
N ASP A 156 -18.74 6.76 23.11
CA ASP A 156 -17.36 6.53 22.61
C ASP A 156 -16.61 5.37 23.31
N PRO A 157 -16.24 4.30 22.58
CA PRO A 157 -15.16 3.36 22.96
C PRO A 157 -14.32 2.82 21.75
N PRO A 158 -13.27 1.97 21.94
CA PRO A 158 -12.33 1.57 20.86
C PRO A 158 -12.07 0.06 20.61
N GLY A 159 -11.75 -0.36 19.35
CA GLY A 159 -11.66 -1.77 18.87
C GLY A 159 -10.34 -2.33 18.21
N GLY A 160 -10.45 -3.19 17.14
CA GLY A 160 -9.36 -3.79 16.31
C GLY A 160 -9.83 -4.37 14.94
N CYS A 161 -9.00 -4.41 13.85
CA CYS A 161 -9.16 -5.17 12.49
C CYS A 161 -7.42 -7.41 11.41
N ILE A 162 -7.26 -7.95 10.11
CA ILE A 162 -7.25 -9.44 9.78
C ILE A 162 -6.21 -10.29 8.97
N VAL A 163 -5.80 -9.99 7.72
CA VAL A 163 -6.07 -10.87 6.53
C VAL A 163 -5.87 -12.42 6.48
N GLU A 164 -4.69 -13.07 6.66
CA GLU A 164 -4.52 -14.44 6.08
C GLU A 164 -5.37 -15.57 6.70
N GLY A 165 -5.82 -15.39 7.94
CA GLY A 165 -6.33 -16.48 8.79
C GLY A 165 -5.21 -17.28 9.49
N THR A 166 -5.57 -17.94 10.60
CA THR A 166 -4.59 -18.66 11.45
C THR A 166 -4.28 -20.09 10.95
N ASP A 167 -5.17 -20.67 10.14
CA ASP A 167 -5.15 -22.06 9.66
C ASP A 167 -5.91 -22.16 8.32
N LEU A 168 -5.87 -23.32 7.65
CA LEU A 168 -6.57 -23.49 6.35
C LEU A 168 -8.09 -23.39 6.45
N ALA A 169 -8.73 -23.58 7.60
CA ALA A 169 -10.17 -23.41 7.76
C ALA A 169 -10.58 -21.93 7.88
N ASN A 170 -9.72 -21.11 8.49
CA ASN A 170 -9.89 -19.68 8.69
C ASN A 170 -9.30 -18.80 7.56
N ARG A 171 -8.77 -19.40 6.49
CA ARG A 171 -8.24 -18.66 5.32
C ARG A 171 -9.32 -17.88 4.57
N TYR A 172 -8.97 -16.70 4.03
CA TYR A 172 -9.85 -15.90 3.17
C TYR A 172 -10.37 -16.71 1.97
N GLN A 173 -11.68 -16.68 1.73
CA GLN A 173 -12.36 -17.47 0.69
C GLN A 173 -13.34 -16.59 -0.07
N TRP A 174 -12.94 -16.11 -1.25
CA TRP A 174 -13.64 -15.04 -1.98
C TRP A 174 -15.13 -15.32 -2.26
N LYS A 175 -15.51 -16.59 -2.47
CA LYS A 175 -16.91 -17.02 -2.68
C LYS A 175 -17.83 -16.76 -1.47
N ASN A 176 -17.30 -16.68 -0.25
CA ASN A 176 -18.06 -16.30 0.94
C ASN A 176 -18.24 -14.77 1.07
N THR A 177 -17.68 -13.98 0.14
CA THR A 177 -17.63 -12.50 0.16
C THR A 177 -18.55 -11.85 -0.86
N ILE A 178 -19.39 -12.62 -1.55
CA ILE A 178 -20.34 -12.13 -2.57
C ILE A 178 -21.76 -12.61 -2.26
N GLY A 179 -22.76 -11.90 -2.78
CA GLY A 179 -24.17 -12.10 -2.39
C GLY A 179 -24.65 -11.09 -1.34
N PRO A 180 -25.87 -11.27 -0.80
CA PRO A 180 -26.44 -10.42 0.25
C PRO A 180 -25.50 -10.33 1.44
N ILE A 181 -25.29 -9.12 1.97
CA ILE A 181 -24.28 -8.84 2.99
C ILE A 181 -24.59 -9.58 4.31
N GLU A 182 -25.87 -9.78 4.60
CA GLU A 182 -26.40 -10.54 5.73
C GLU A 182 -26.20 -12.07 5.63
N GLU A 183 -25.78 -12.58 4.47
CA GLU A 183 -25.47 -13.99 4.20
C GLU A 183 -23.95 -14.29 4.11
N ARG A 184 -23.08 -13.28 4.18
CA ARG A 184 -21.62 -13.44 4.08
C ARG A 184 -21.04 -14.01 5.38
N LYS A 185 -20.16 -15.01 5.27
CA LYS A 185 -19.64 -15.76 6.44
C LYS A 185 -18.39 -15.11 7.04
N LEU A 186 -18.54 -14.52 8.22
CA LEU A 186 -17.44 -13.97 9.02
C LEU A 186 -16.27 -14.96 9.23
N LEU A 187 -15.03 -14.45 9.22
CA LEU A 187 -13.82 -15.21 9.58
C LEU A 187 -13.08 -14.64 10.80
N ILE A 188 -12.29 -15.52 11.42
CA ILE A 188 -11.26 -15.20 12.43
C ILE A 188 -9.90 -15.04 11.72
N ASN A 189 -8.84 -14.78 12.47
CA ASN A 189 -8.02 -13.62 12.16
C ASN A 189 -6.54 -13.81 12.49
N ARG A 190 -5.66 -13.36 11.58
CA ARG A 190 -4.19 -13.47 11.70
C ARG A 190 -3.64 -12.44 12.68
N TRP A 191 -3.84 -11.14 12.42
CA TRP A 191 -3.33 -10.05 13.27
C TRP A 191 -3.96 -9.96 14.68
N ASN A 192 -4.96 -10.81 14.98
CA ASN A 192 -5.56 -11.01 16.31
C ASN A 192 -4.50 -11.40 17.35
N THR A 193 -3.59 -12.30 16.95
CA THR A 193 -2.59 -12.93 17.83
C THR A 193 -1.17 -12.99 17.26
N GLU A 194 -0.96 -12.66 15.98
CA GLU A 194 0.36 -12.74 15.30
C GLU A 194 1.50 -12.13 16.14
N PHE A 195 1.27 -10.93 16.70
CA PHE A 195 2.22 -10.26 17.56
C PHE A 195 1.86 -10.46 19.03
N ALA A 196 2.46 -11.47 19.67
CA ALA A 196 2.23 -11.79 21.08
C ALA A 196 2.48 -10.63 22.07
N HIS A 197 3.24 -9.60 21.68
CA HIS A 197 3.49 -8.39 22.45
C HIS A 197 2.47 -7.25 22.19
N ARG A 198 1.58 -7.41 21.21
CA ARG A 198 0.51 -6.47 20.87
C ARG A 198 -0.67 -7.18 20.16
N PRO A 199 -1.38 -8.10 20.86
CA PRO A 199 -2.55 -8.76 20.28
C PRO A 199 -3.69 -7.77 20.05
N ALA A 200 -4.47 -7.99 18.99
CA ALA A 200 -5.72 -7.29 18.69
C ALA A 200 -6.90 -8.29 18.81
N PRO A 201 -7.23 -8.75 20.03
CA PRO A 201 -8.08 -9.93 20.28
C PRO A 201 -9.54 -9.79 19.81
N ASP A 202 -9.86 -8.64 19.24
CA ASP A 202 -11.18 -8.17 18.87
C ASP A 202 -11.35 -7.82 17.38
N TYR A 203 -10.37 -8.19 16.57
CA TYR A 203 -10.35 -8.07 15.11
C TYR A 203 -11.00 -9.29 14.43
N TYR A 204 -11.99 -9.06 13.56
CA TYR A 204 -12.68 -10.04 12.70
C TYR A 204 -13.16 -9.36 11.39
N GLN A 205 -13.44 -10.12 10.33
CA GLN A 205 -13.96 -9.57 9.06
C GLN A 205 -15.47 -9.74 8.91
N THR A 206 -16.17 -8.67 8.51
CA THR A 206 -17.59 -8.75 8.14
C THR A 206 -17.82 -9.26 6.72
N PHE A 207 -16.78 -9.29 5.87
CA PHE A 207 -16.88 -9.47 4.41
C PHE A 207 -17.87 -8.52 3.71
N GLY A 208 -18.23 -7.41 4.35
CA GLY A 208 -19.02 -6.35 3.72
C GLY A 208 -18.30 -5.67 2.56
N LEU A 209 -16.96 -5.71 2.56
CA LEU A 209 -16.09 -5.42 1.42
C LEU A 209 -15.50 -6.75 0.91
N GLY A 210 -16.08 -7.28 -0.15
CA GLY A 210 -15.68 -8.53 -0.81
C GLY A 210 -15.15 -8.31 -2.22
N PHE A 211 -14.86 -9.40 -2.93
CA PHE A 211 -14.24 -9.34 -4.26
C PHE A 211 -15.10 -8.56 -5.29
N PHE A 212 -16.43 -8.60 -5.17
CA PHE A 212 -17.32 -7.79 -6.02
C PHE A 212 -17.14 -6.29 -5.76
N GLU A 213 -17.10 -5.87 -4.49
CA GLU A 213 -16.91 -4.46 -4.14
C GLU A 213 -15.48 -3.97 -4.45
N TYR A 214 -14.45 -4.82 -4.35
CA TYR A 214 -13.10 -4.49 -4.82
C TYR A 214 -13.03 -4.32 -6.34
N PHE A 215 -13.72 -5.15 -7.13
CA PHE A 215 -13.79 -4.96 -8.58
C PHE A 215 -14.54 -3.69 -8.96
N GLN A 216 -15.64 -3.35 -8.26
CA GLN A 216 -16.34 -2.08 -8.50
C GLN A 216 -15.46 -0.87 -8.12
N LEU A 217 -14.79 -0.92 -6.97
CA LEU A 217 -13.83 0.12 -6.56
C LEU A 217 -12.72 0.30 -7.60
N ALA A 218 -12.20 -0.80 -8.17
CA ALA A 218 -11.18 -0.76 -9.21
C ALA A 218 -11.67 -0.09 -10.50
N GLU A 219 -12.91 -0.38 -10.95
CA GLU A 219 -13.54 0.35 -12.06
C GLU A 219 -13.72 1.84 -11.75
N ASP A 220 -14.25 2.16 -10.56
CA ASP A 220 -14.62 3.52 -10.15
C ASP A 220 -13.39 4.45 -10.04
N ILE A 221 -12.21 3.92 -9.70
CA ILE A 221 -10.93 4.67 -9.69
C ILE A 221 -10.12 4.53 -11.00
N GLY A 222 -10.58 3.72 -11.96
CA GLY A 222 -9.93 3.51 -13.26
C GLY A 222 -8.65 2.67 -13.20
N SER A 223 -8.56 1.71 -12.29
CA SER A 223 -7.43 0.78 -12.12
C SER A 223 -7.74 -0.64 -12.60
N ASP A 224 -6.72 -1.37 -13.03
CA ASP A 224 -6.82 -2.83 -13.22
C ASP A 224 -6.77 -3.54 -11.86
N ALA A 225 -7.64 -4.53 -11.65
CA ALA A 225 -7.63 -5.35 -10.44
C ALA A 225 -6.62 -6.50 -10.52
N LEU A 226 -5.94 -6.78 -9.41
CA LEU A 226 -4.97 -7.87 -9.22
C LEU A 226 -5.31 -8.59 -7.89
N PRO A 227 -6.20 -9.59 -7.89
CA PRO A 227 -6.50 -10.39 -6.72
C PRO A 227 -5.39 -11.43 -6.48
N ILE A 228 -5.13 -11.75 -5.21
CA ILE A 228 -4.27 -12.87 -4.80
C ILE A 228 -5.16 -14.02 -4.29
N LEU A 229 -4.87 -15.26 -4.68
CA LEU A 229 -5.61 -16.45 -4.27
C LEU A 229 -4.72 -17.47 -3.56
N ASN A 230 -5.29 -18.16 -2.56
CA ASN A 230 -4.58 -19.17 -1.79
C ASN A 230 -4.25 -20.42 -2.63
N CYS A 231 -2.98 -20.82 -2.67
CA CYS A 231 -2.49 -21.94 -3.48
C CYS A 231 -2.50 -23.32 -2.78
N GLY A 232 -3.30 -23.50 -1.73
CA GLY A 232 -3.27 -24.72 -0.90
C GLY A 232 -2.16 -24.72 0.16
N MET A 233 -1.81 -23.54 0.67
CA MET A 233 -0.79 -23.33 1.72
C MET A 233 -1.26 -22.22 2.69
N ALA A 234 -1.08 -22.42 3.99
CA ALA A 234 -1.22 -21.40 5.01
C ALA A 234 0.08 -20.58 5.14
N CYS A 235 0.06 -19.51 5.95
CA CYS A 235 1.25 -18.69 6.21
C CYS A 235 2.37 -19.53 6.86
N GLN A 236 3.53 -19.59 6.21
CA GLN A 236 4.64 -20.48 6.58
C GLN A 236 5.49 -19.96 7.74
N PHE A 237 5.21 -18.76 8.27
CA PHE A 237 5.71 -18.30 9.57
C PHE A 237 4.83 -18.74 10.76
N ASN A 238 3.58 -19.16 10.50
CA ASN A 238 2.61 -19.58 11.51
C ASN A 238 2.48 -21.12 11.50
N THR A 239 1.38 -21.66 10.98
CA THR A 239 1.14 -23.12 10.94
C THR A 239 1.94 -23.82 9.84
N GLY A 240 2.20 -23.15 8.71
CA GLY A 240 2.78 -23.77 7.52
C GLY A 240 1.97 -24.95 6.97
N GLU A 241 0.68 -25.03 7.31
CA GLU A 241 -0.23 -26.09 6.88
C GLU A 241 -0.37 -26.10 5.36
N VAL A 242 -0.36 -27.28 4.73
CA VAL A 242 -0.52 -27.42 3.27
C VAL A 242 -1.58 -28.47 2.96
N ALA A 243 -2.41 -28.20 1.95
CA ALA A 243 -3.30 -29.21 1.39
C ALA A 243 -2.49 -30.28 0.65
N SER A 244 -2.99 -31.53 0.65
CA SER A 244 -2.41 -32.62 -0.14
C SER A 244 -2.48 -32.29 -1.64
N LEU A 245 -1.51 -32.75 -2.45
CA LEU A 245 -1.44 -32.37 -3.87
C LEU A 245 -2.64 -32.87 -4.69
N ASP A 246 -3.24 -33.98 -4.25
CA ASP A 246 -4.47 -34.60 -4.74
C ASP A 246 -5.76 -33.93 -4.20
N GLU A 247 -5.65 -33.01 -3.23
CA GLU A 247 -6.76 -32.22 -2.68
C GLU A 247 -6.77 -30.76 -3.16
N LEU A 248 -5.96 -30.43 -4.18
CA LEU A 248 -5.85 -29.07 -4.72
C LEU A 248 -6.98 -28.66 -5.68
N ASP A 249 -7.74 -29.61 -6.23
CA ASP A 249 -8.80 -29.36 -7.22
C ASP A 249 -9.79 -28.25 -6.82
N PRO A 250 -10.28 -28.15 -5.56
CA PRO A 250 -11.15 -27.04 -5.15
C PRO A 250 -10.45 -25.67 -5.21
N TYR A 251 -9.16 -25.59 -4.90
CA TYR A 251 -8.39 -24.35 -4.91
C TYR A 251 -8.08 -23.91 -6.34
N VAL A 252 -7.78 -24.87 -7.23
CA VAL A 252 -7.63 -24.63 -8.67
C VAL A 252 -8.95 -24.18 -9.29
N GLN A 253 -10.07 -24.81 -8.91
CA GLN A 253 -11.39 -24.43 -9.38
C GLN A 253 -11.83 -23.06 -8.83
N ASP A 254 -11.49 -22.69 -7.60
CA ASP A 254 -11.70 -21.33 -7.06
C ASP A 254 -11.05 -20.24 -7.92
N ALA A 255 -9.90 -20.52 -8.54
CA ALA A 255 -9.21 -19.59 -9.44
C ALA A 255 -9.84 -19.54 -10.84
N LEU A 256 -10.28 -20.67 -11.38
CA LEU A 256 -10.99 -20.73 -12.66
C LEU A 256 -12.39 -20.09 -12.57
N ASP A 257 -13.08 -20.32 -11.45
CA ASP A 257 -14.38 -19.70 -11.13
C ASP A 257 -14.26 -18.18 -10.99
N LEU A 258 -13.13 -17.66 -10.48
CA LEU A 258 -12.89 -16.22 -10.42
C LEU A 258 -12.71 -15.61 -11.81
N ILE A 259 -12.01 -16.31 -12.72
CA ILE A 259 -11.88 -15.86 -14.12
C ILE A 259 -13.26 -15.89 -14.81
N GLU A 260 -14.08 -16.92 -14.60
CA GLU A 260 -15.44 -16.95 -15.14
C GLU A 260 -16.33 -15.86 -14.49
N PHE A 261 -16.21 -15.60 -13.19
CA PHE A 261 -16.93 -14.51 -12.52
C PHE A 261 -16.58 -13.15 -13.11
N ALA A 262 -15.29 -12.86 -13.29
CA ALA A 262 -14.84 -11.58 -13.80
C ALA A 262 -15.10 -11.40 -15.31
N ASN A 263 -14.86 -12.44 -16.12
CA ASN A 263 -14.77 -12.34 -17.58
C ASN A 263 -15.85 -13.11 -18.35
N GLY A 264 -16.56 -14.04 -17.71
CA GLY A 264 -17.54 -14.91 -18.35
C GLY A 264 -18.78 -14.18 -18.86
N ASP A 265 -19.37 -14.70 -19.93
CA ASP A 265 -20.66 -14.28 -20.44
C ASP A 265 -21.80 -14.56 -19.44
N ILE A 266 -22.89 -13.80 -19.51
CA ILE A 266 -24.04 -13.91 -18.59
C ILE A 266 -24.80 -15.25 -18.68
N SER A 267 -24.50 -16.10 -19.67
CA SER A 267 -24.98 -17.49 -19.76
C SER A 267 -24.14 -18.50 -18.96
N THR A 268 -22.92 -18.14 -18.55
CA THR A 268 -22.04 -18.99 -17.72
C THR A 268 -22.46 -18.96 -16.24
N THR A 269 -22.00 -19.92 -15.43
CA THR A 269 -22.41 -20.04 -14.02
C THR A 269 -22.07 -18.78 -13.23
N TRP A 270 -20.82 -18.34 -13.32
CA TRP A 270 -20.32 -17.19 -12.56
C TRP A 270 -20.54 -15.86 -13.27
N GLY A 271 -20.55 -15.82 -14.61
CA GLY A 271 -20.96 -14.62 -15.35
C GLY A 271 -22.44 -14.28 -15.14
N LYS A 272 -23.32 -15.28 -15.02
CA LYS A 272 -24.70 -15.10 -14.56
C LYS A 272 -24.73 -14.57 -13.12
N LYS A 273 -23.89 -15.10 -12.22
CA LYS A 273 -23.84 -14.63 -10.83
C LYS A 273 -23.39 -13.18 -10.70
N ARG A 274 -22.41 -12.75 -11.52
CA ARG A 274 -21.99 -11.34 -11.63
C ARG A 274 -23.14 -10.45 -12.10
N ALA A 275 -23.90 -10.88 -13.11
CA ALA A 275 -25.08 -10.18 -13.60
C ALA A 275 -26.22 -10.08 -12.57
N GLU A 276 -26.46 -11.14 -11.79
CA GLU A 276 -27.43 -11.14 -10.67
C GLU A 276 -27.07 -10.16 -9.55
N LEU A 277 -25.78 -9.86 -9.36
CA LEU A 277 -25.29 -8.84 -8.42
C LEU A 277 -25.39 -7.41 -8.98
N GLY A 278 -25.96 -7.23 -10.17
CA GLY A 278 -26.18 -5.94 -10.82
C GLY A 278 -25.14 -5.56 -11.88
N HIS A 279 -24.09 -6.37 -12.08
CA HIS A 279 -23.00 -6.06 -13.03
C HIS A 279 -22.94 -7.07 -14.19
N PRO A 280 -23.71 -6.86 -15.28
CA PRO A 280 -23.75 -7.82 -16.38
C PRO A 280 -22.49 -7.79 -17.27
N LYS A 281 -21.70 -6.72 -17.24
CA LYS A 281 -20.51 -6.57 -18.10
C LYS A 281 -19.30 -7.32 -17.51
N PRO A 282 -18.36 -7.82 -18.33
CA PRO A 282 -17.08 -8.30 -17.82
C PRO A 282 -16.27 -7.20 -17.11
N PHE A 283 -15.64 -7.53 -15.98
CA PHE A 283 -14.65 -6.70 -15.28
C PHE A 283 -13.28 -6.67 -16.00
N ASN A 284 -13.06 -7.53 -17.01
CA ASN A 284 -11.83 -7.60 -17.80
C ASN A 284 -10.56 -7.87 -16.97
N LEU A 285 -10.65 -8.85 -16.06
CA LEU A 285 -9.54 -9.32 -15.24
C LEU A 285 -8.44 -9.94 -16.11
N LYS A 286 -7.21 -9.41 -16.00
CA LYS A 286 -6.06 -9.79 -16.82
C LYS A 286 -5.07 -10.73 -16.12
N MET A 287 -5.08 -10.71 -14.79
CA MET A 287 -4.02 -11.29 -13.96
C MET A 287 -4.50 -11.63 -12.55
N MET A 288 -3.82 -12.57 -11.89
CA MET A 288 -3.99 -12.84 -10.45
C MET A 288 -2.73 -13.48 -9.85
N GLY A 289 -2.55 -13.35 -8.54
CA GLY A 289 -1.52 -14.05 -7.78
C GLY A 289 -1.94 -15.43 -7.31
N ILE A 290 -1.01 -16.37 -7.33
CA ILE A 290 -1.18 -17.74 -6.81
C ILE A 290 -0.25 -17.90 -5.61
N GLY A 291 -0.80 -17.87 -4.41
CA GLY A 291 -0.06 -17.77 -3.15
C GLY A 291 0.36 -16.33 -2.81
N ASN A 292 0.64 -16.07 -1.52
CA ASN A 292 1.23 -14.82 -1.02
C ASN A 292 2.44 -15.15 -0.15
N GLU A 293 3.59 -14.55 -0.42
CA GLU A 293 4.90 -14.83 0.22
C GLU A 293 5.33 -16.31 0.30
N ASN A 294 4.59 -17.25 -0.31
CA ASN A 294 4.84 -18.68 -0.18
C ASN A 294 6.20 -19.08 -0.77
N TRP A 295 6.90 -20.03 -0.12
CA TRP A 295 8.28 -20.37 -0.47
C TRP A 295 8.60 -21.87 -0.47
N GLY A 296 9.68 -22.21 -1.17
CA GLY A 296 10.28 -23.55 -1.22
C GLY A 296 9.69 -24.47 -2.30
N PRO A 297 10.19 -25.73 -2.39
CA PRO A 297 9.75 -26.68 -3.43
C PRO A 297 8.23 -26.93 -3.43
N GLN A 298 7.62 -26.98 -2.24
CA GLN A 298 6.18 -27.18 -2.07
C GLN A 298 5.32 -26.10 -2.74
N TYR A 299 5.83 -24.86 -2.82
CA TYR A 299 5.16 -23.79 -3.56
C TYR A 299 5.25 -24.02 -5.08
N LEU A 300 6.43 -24.39 -5.58
CA LEU A 300 6.66 -24.67 -7.01
C LEU A 300 5.81 -25.86 -7.51
N GLU A 301 5.67 -26.92 -6.70
CA GLU A 301 4.77 -28.06 -6.95
C GLU A 301 3.31 -27.61 -7.18
N ARG A 302 2.79 -26.80 -6.26
CA ARG A 302 1.41 -26.27 -6.30
C ARG A 302 1.24 -25.31 -7.47
N LEU A 303 2.18 -24.39 -7.65
CA LEU A 303 2.14 -23.42 -8.74
C LEU A 303 2.16 -24.09 -10.13
N ALA A 304 2.89 -25.19 -10.31
CA ALA A 304 2.88 -25.94 -11.58
C ALA A 304 1.48 -26.50 -11.91
N ILE A 305 0.74 -26.98 -10.91
CA ILE A 305 -0.62 -27.52 -11.05
C ILE A 305 -1.60 -26.38 -11.44
N PHE A 306 -1.59 -25.27 -10.71
CA PHE A 306 -2.38 -24.07 -11.02
C PHE A 306 -2.06 -23.53 -12.42
N THR A 307 -0.77 -23.33 -12.73
CA THR A 307 -0.32 -22.80 -14.02
C THR A 307 -0.81 -23.64 -15.18
N LYS A 308 -0.67 -24.98 -15.09
CA LYS A 308 -1.15 -25.92 -16.09
C LYS A 308 -2.67 -25.81 -16.29
N ALA A 309 -3.45 -25.78 -15.21
CA ALA A 309 -4.91 -25.72 -15.28
C ALA A 309 -5.44 -24.40 -15.84
N ILE A 310 -4.85 -23.27 -15.42
CA ILE A 310 -5.26 -21.93 -15.86
C ILE A 310 -4.85 -21.69 -17.31
N LYS A 311 -3.57 -21.92 -17.66
CA LYS A 311 -3.06 -21.67 -19.02
C LYS A 311 -3.71 -22.56 -20.09
N ALA A 312 -4.20 -23.75 -19.72
CA ALA A 312 -4.96 -24.62 -20.63
C ALA A 312 -6.34 -24.06 -21.03
N LYS A 313 -6.92 -23.16 -20.22
CA LYS A 313 -8.21 -22.48 -20.51
C LYS A 313 -8.03 -21.02 -20.92
N HIS A 314 -7.00 -20.36 -20.38
CA HIS A 314 -6.74 -18.92 -20.52
C HIS A 314 -5.23 -18.66 -20.72
N PRO A 315 -4.66 -18.96 -21.91
CA PRO A 315 -3.21 -18.92 -22.13
C PRO A 315 -2.59 -17.53 -21.92
N ASP A 316 -3.30 -16.47 -22.32
CA ASP A 316 -2.83 -15.09 -22.21
C ASP A 316 -2.92 -14.50 -20.79
N PHE A 317 -3.75 -15.09 -19.93
CA PHE A 317 -4.01 -14.61 -18.57
C PHE A 317 -2.74 -14.70 -17.70
N LYS A 318 -2.37 -13.62 -17.01
CA LYS A 318 -1.06 -13.49 -16.36
C LYS A 318 -1.05 -13.97 -14.92
N LEU A 319 -0.03 -14.74 -14.56
CA LEU A 319 0.14 -15.25 -13.20
C LEU A 319 1.25 -14.49 -12.48
N ILE A 320 0.93 -14.03 -11.27
CA ILE A 320 1.85 -13.40 -10.33
C ILE A 320 2.32 -14.47 -9.34
N ASN A 321 3.64 -14.59 -9.14
CA ASN A 321 4.25 -15.75 -8.48
C ASN A 321 5.26 -15.30 -7.42
N SER A 322 5.09 -15.76 -6.18
CA SER A 322 5.88 -15.38 -5.01
C SER A 322 7.38 -15.69 -5.16
N SER A 323 8.25 -14.72 -4.84
CA SER A 323 9.68 -14.96 -4.58
C SER A 323 10.01 -15.25 -3.11
N GLY A 324 8.99 -15.32 -2.24
CA GLY A 324 9.11 -15.44 -0.79
C GLY A 324 9.00 -14.09 -0.07
N THR A 325 9.48 -14.06 1.16
CA THR A 325 9.34 -12.96 2.14
C THR A 325 10.42 -11.88 2.05
N ASP A 326 11.45 -12.09 1.20
CA ASP A 326 12.70 -11.34 1.28
C ASP A 326 13.37 -11.14 -0.09
N PRO A 327 14.03 -10.00 -0.34
CA PRO A 327 14.78 -9.70 -1.57
C PRO A 327 15.98 -10.59 -1.88
N GLU A 328 16.38 -11.49 -0.97
CA GLU A 328 17.73 -12.00 -0.87
C GLU A 328 17.81 -13.31 -0.06
N GLY A 329 18.89 -14.08 -0.26
CA GLY A 329 19.11 -15.37 0.42
C GLY A 329 18.51 -16.59 -0.31
N ASP A 330 18.70 -17.78 0.25
CA ASP A 330 18.51 -19.04 -0.48
C ASP A 330 17.06 -19.32 -0.91
N ARG A 331 16.07 -18.85 -0.14
CA ARG A 331 14.64 -18.92 -0.51
C ARG A 331 14.36 -18.14 -1.79
N PHE A 332 14.77 -16.87 -1.81
CA PHE A 332 14.66 -15.99 -2.97
C PHE A 332 15.44 -16.55 -4.16
N ASN A 333 16.69 -16.97 -3.95
CA ASN A 333 17.56 -17.51 -5.00
C ASN A 333 16.94 -18.74 -5.68
N LEU A 334 16.38 -19.68 -4.91
CA LEU A 334 15.66 -20.84 -5.43
C LEU A 334 14.48 -20.40 -6.31
N LEU A 335 13.59 -19.57 -5.77
CA LEU A 335 12.34 -19.19 -6.43
C LEU A 335 12.58 -18.33 -7.67
N ASN A 336 13.38 -17.26 -7.55
CA ASN A 336 13.73 -16.38 -8.67
C ASN A 336 14.48 -17.11 -9.80
N THR A 337 15.25 -18.16 -9.49
CA THR A 337 15.87 -19.02 -10.52
C THR A 337 14.81 -19.90 -11.18
N SER A 338 14.11 -20.74 -10.40
CA SER A 338 13.16 -21.70 -10.94
C SER A 338 11.99 -21.05 -11.69
N LEU A 339 11.50 -19.89 -11.25
CA LEU A 339 10.42 -19.15 -11.93
C LEU A 339 10.88 -18.58 -13.29
N ARG A 340 12.14 -18.15 -13.43
CA ARG A 340 12.69 -17.70 -14.72
C ARG A 340 12.98 -18.85 -15.67
N GLU A 341 13.46 -19.99 -15.15
CA GLU A 341 13.65 -21.22 -15.93
C GLU A 341 12.31 -21.76 -16.47
N ASN A 342 11.25 -21.70 -15.66
CA ASN A 342 9.89 -22.11 -16.02
C ASN A 342 9.09 -21.01 -16.77
N LYS A 343 9.73 -19.89 -17.15
CA LYS A 343 9.12 -18.79 -17.93
C LYS A 343 7.85 -18.22 -17.31
N ALA A 344 7.84 -18.04 -15.99
CA ALA A 344 6.75 -17.37 -15.27
C ALA A 344 6.47 -15.97 -15.87
N ASP A 345 5.21 -15.52 -15.86
CA ASP A 345 4.86 -14.19 -16.38
C ASP A 345 5.48 -13.07 -15.50
N PHE A 346 5.21 -13.11 -14.20
CA PHE A 346 5.73 -12.17 -13.20
C PHE A 346 6.27 -12.88 -11.97
N ILE A 347 7.39 -12.40 -11.43
CA ILE A 347 7.87 -12.73 -10.09
C ILE A 347 7.52 -11.56 -9.17
N ASP A 348 6.96 -11.85 -8.01
CA ASP A 348 6.61 -10.87 -7.00
C ASP A 348 7.71 -10.76 -5.95
N GLU A 349 8.26 -9.57 -5.75
CA GLU A 349 9.40 -9.30 -4.84
C GLU A 349 9.01 -8.30 -3.74
N HIS A 350 9.12 -8.72 -2.47
CA HIS A 350 8.65 -7.95 -1.30
C HIS A 350 9.82 -7.33 -0.52
N TYR A 351 9.77 -6.02 -0.21
CA TYR A 351 10.89 -5.26 0.39
C TYR A 351 10.52 -4.44 1.64
N TYR A 352 10.58 -5.07 2.81
CA TYR A 352 10.58 -4.38 4.11
C TYR A 352 12.02 -4.24 4.64
N ARG A 353 12.64 -3.06 4.44
CA ARG A 353 14.08 -2.85 4.66
C ARG A 353 14.43 -1.41 5.14
N PRO A 354 15.59 -1.20 5.80
CA PRO A 354 16.05 0.14 6.22
C PRO A 354 16.31 1.09 5.05
N ALA A 355 16.29 2.40 5.34
CA ALA A 355 16.50 3.45 4.34
C ALA A 355 17.81 3.28 3.56
N ASP A 356 18.90 2.86 4.21
CA ASP A 356 20.19 2.66 3.51
C ASP A 356 20.15 1.50 2.50
N TRP A 357 19.35 0.46 2.73
CA TRP A 357 19.15 -0.64 1.79
C TRP A 357 18.45 -0.12 0.53
N PHE A 358 17.42 0.72 0.67
CA PHE A 358 16.71 1.35 -0.45
C PHE A 358 17.65 2.22 -1.30
N LEU A 359 18.51 3.02 -0.65
CA LEU A 359 19.53 3.83 -1.34
C LEU A 359 20.54 2.95 -2.08
N LYS A 360 21.06 1.89 -1.46
CA LYS A 360 22.01 0.95 -2.08
C LYS A 360 21.38 0.14 -3.22
N ASN A 361 20.08 -0.17 -3.14
CA ASN A 361 19.36 -0.97 -4.14
C ASN A 361 18.71 -0.12 -5.25
N ALA A 362 18.93 1.19 -5.31
CA ALA A 362 18.46 2.03 -6.41
C ALA A 362 19.03 1.66 -7.80
N GLY A 363 20.02 0.77 -7.86
CA GLY A 363 20.53 0.12 -9.09
C GLY A 363 20.23 -1.39 -9.21
N ARG A 364 19.39 -1.99 -8.35
CA ARG A 364 19.16 -3.44 -8.22
C ARG A 364 18.86 -4.12 -9.57
N TYR A 365 17.97 -3.54 -10.36
CA TYR A 365 17.49 -4.13 -11.62
C TYR A 365 18.35 -3.82 -12.84
N ASP A 366 19.34 -2.93 -12.72
CA ASP A 366 20.17 -2.50 -13.86
C ASP A 366 20.88 -3.70 -14.52
N ASN A 367 21.11 -4.78 -13.76
CA ASN A 367 21.75 -6.03 -14.22
C ASN A 367 20.80 -7.25 -14.29
N TYR A 368 19.49 -7.08 -14.13
CA TYR A 368 18.54 -8.20 -14.20
C TYR A 368 18.41 -8.77 -15.63
N PRO A 369 17.98 -10.04 -15.79
CA PRO A 369 17.71 -10.61 -17.11
C PRO A 369 16.58 -9.89 -17.84
N ARG A 370 16.79 -9.55 -19.11
CA ARG A 370 15.77 -8.95 -20.00
C ARG A 370 15.05 -10.03 -20.81
N ASN A 371 14.50 -11.03 -20.12
CA ASN A 371 13.72 -12.11 -20.72
C ASN A 371 12.20 -11.85 -20.59
N GLU A 372 11.37 -12.85 -20.90
CA GLU A 372 9.92 -12.76 -20.80
C GLU A 372 9.42 -12.53 -19.36
N THR A 373 10.08 -13.13 -18.36
CA THR A 373 9.68 -13.06 -16.94
C THR A 373 9.94 -11.69 -16.32
N LYS A 374 8.85 -11.00 -15.95
CA LYS A 374 8.88 -9.65 -15.39
C LYS A 374 8.89 -9.66 -13.86
N VAL A 375 9.08 -8.49 -13.28
CA VAL A 375 9.00 -8.26 -11.84
C VAL A 375 7.78 -7.39 -11.52
N PHE A 376 7.01 -7.84 -10.55
CA PHE A 376 6.13 -7.02 -9.73
C PHE A 376 6.86 -6.78 -8.40
N VAL A 377 6.78 -5.56 -7.88
CA VAL A 377 7.17 -5.25 -6.49
C VAL A 377 5.88 -5.05 -5.71
N GLY A 378 5.22 -6.15 -5.35
CA GLY A 378 3.88 -6.14 -4.74
C GLY A 378 3.82 -5.42 -3.41
N GLU A 379 4.87 -5.58 -2.60
CA GLU A 379 5.00 -4.95 -1.30
C GLU A 379 6.37 -4.27 -1.15
N TYR A 380 6.39 -2.98 -0.79
CA TYR A 380 7.60 -2.35 -0.26
C TYR A 380 7.29 -1.21 0.70
N ALA A 381 8.11 -1.09 1.75
CA ALA A 381 8.18 0.11 2.56
C ALA A 381 9.53 0.24 3.28
N VAL A 382 9.96 1.49 3.49
CA VAL A 382 11.16 1.79 4.27
C VAL A 382 10.85 1.61 5.76
N HIS A 383 11.41 0.56 6.33
CA HIS A 383 11.42 0.38 7.78
C HIS A 383 12.47 1.30 8.40
N ALA A 384 12.03 2.46 8.89
CA ALA A 384 12.82 3.31 9.79
C ALA A 384 13.39 2.50 10.98
N ASP A 385 14.39 3.06 11.68
CA ASP A 385 15.08 2.38 12.79
C ASP A 385 14.10 1.68 13.74
N LYS A 386 14.45 0.49 14.22
CA LYS A 386 13.57 -0.41 14.98
C LYS A 386 12.94 0.23 16.23
N ASN A 387 13.54 1.28 16.79
CA ASN A 387 13.02 1.98 17.96
C ASN A 387 11.92 3.01 17.59
N VAL A 388 11.79 3.35 16.31
CA VAL A 388 10.69 4.17 15.76
C VAL A 388 9.45 3.28 15.59
N ILE A 389 8.28 3.77 16.02
CA ILE A 389 7.02 3.01 16.05
C ILE A 389 5.86 3.78 15.41
N GLY A 390 4.94 3.05 14.77
CA GLY A 390 3.72 3.60 14.19
C GLY A 390 3.97 4.61 13.07
N ASN A 391 3.07 5.59 12.96
CA ASN A 391 3.14 6.69 12.00
C ASN A 391 4.47 7.47 12.00
N ASN A 392 5.25 7.43 13.10
CA ASN A 392 6.59 8.02 13.16
C ASN A 392 7.58 7.39 12.16
N ARG A 393 7.29 6.18 11.66
CA ARG A 393 8.05 5.52 10.59
C ARG A 393 7.87 6.20 9.24
N ASN A 394 6.74 6.85 8.99
CA ASN A 394 6.46 7.62 7.77
C ASN A 394 7.10 9.03 7.80
N ASN A 395 8.40 9.07 8.07
CA ASN A 395 9.19 10.29 8.09
C ASN A 395 9.81 10.61 6.72
N TRP A 396 10.31 11.83 6.58
CA TRP A 396 10.89 12.30 5.32
C TRP A 396 12.11 11.50 4.86
N GLN A 397 12.94 10.98 5.78
CA GLN A 397 14.04 10.07 5.42
C GLN A 397 13.54 8.81 4.70
N SER A 398 12.44 8.25 5.20
CA SER A 398 11.81 7.04 4.66
C SER A 398 11.28 7.32 3.27
N ALA A 399 10.44 8.34 3.10
CA ALA A 399 9.89 8.72 1.80
C ALA A 399 10.94 9.15 0.75
N LEU A 400 12.01 9.82 1.17
CA LEU A 400 13.09 10.20 0.25
C LEU A 400 13.93 8.99 -0.17
N ALA A 401 14.07 7.96 0.69
CA ALA A 401 14.69 6.69 0.32
C ALA A 401 13.76 5.83 -0.58
N SER A 402 12.44 5.82 -0.32
CA SER A 402 11.43 5.28 -1.23
C SER A 402 11.56 5.91 -2.63
N ALA A 403 11.60 7.24 -2.71
CA ALA A 403 11.76 7.98 -3.96
C ALA A 403 13.05 7.60 -4.72
N SER A 404 14.18 7.46 -4.01
CA SER A 404 15.44 7.02 -4.60
C SER A 404 15.33 5.63 -5.24
N LEU A 405 14.76 4.63 -4.54
CA LEU A 405 14.56 3.29 -5.11
C LEU A 405 13.62 3.32 -6.32
N MET A 406 12.55 4.11 -6.25
CA MET A 406 11.56 4.23 -7.33
C MET A 406 12.16 4.79 -8.64
N THR A 407 13.23 5.60 -8.59
CA THR A 407 13.98 5.96 -9.81
C THR A 407 14.64 4.73 -10.48
N GLY A 408 15.07 3.75 -9.68
CA GLY A 408 15.60 2.47 -10.14
C GLY A 408 14.55 1.55 -10.73
N LEU A 409 13.33 1.54 -10.16
CA LEU A 409 12.17 0.85 -10.72
C LEU A 409 11.82 1.46 -12.09
N GLU A 410 11.63 2.78 -12.14
CA GLU A 410 11.25 3.52 -13.36
C GLU A 410 12.28 3.39 -14.49
N ARG A 411 13.58 3.43 -14.16
CA ARG A 411 14.67 3.27 -15.14
C ARG A 411 14.68 1.87 -15.80
N ASN A 412 14.14 0.85 -15.12
CA ASN A 412 14.11 -0.54 -15.58
C ASN A 412 12.68 -1.03 -15.86
N ALA A 413 11.82 -0.19 -16.44
CA ALA A 413 10.42 -0.53 -16.79
C ALA A 413 10.27 -1.69 -17.81
N ASP A 414 11.38 -2.13 -18.42
CA ASP A 414 11.50 -3.34 -19.25
C ASP A 414 11.56 -4.64 -18.42
N VAL A 415 11.94 -4.53 -17.14
CA VAL A 415 12.03 -5.63 -16.15
C VAL A 415 10.93 -5.48 -15.09
N VAL A 416 10.88 -4.35 -14.39
CA VAL A 416 9.89 -4.04 -13.35
C VAL A 416 8.68 -3.39 -13.99
N GLN A 417 7.56 -4.10 -14.04
CA GLN A 417 6.38 -3.66 -14.79
C GLN A 417 5.20 -3.23 -13.92
N MET A 418 5.25 -3.53 -12.63
CA MET A 418 4.29 -3.10 -11.61
C MET A 418 5.03 -2.89 -10.29
N ALA A 419 4.56 -1.97 -9.45
CA ALA A 419 5.05 -1.76 -8.09
C ALA A 419 3.96 -1.13 -7.21
N SER A 420 3.88 -1.56 -5.95
CA SER A 420 2.96 -1.03 -4.94
C SER A 420 3.61 -0.94 -3.57
N TYR A 421 3.51 0.24 -2.94
CA TYR A 421 3.91 0.43 -1.54
C TYR A 421 2.87 -0.18 -0.62
N ALA A 422 3.31 -0.81 0.48
CA ALA A 422 2.46 -1.56 1.39
C ALA A 422 2.81 -1.30 2.89
N PRO A 423 1.83 -1.28 3.80
CA PRO A 423 0.38 -1.25 3.56
C PRO A 423 -0.13 0.15 3.16
N LEU A 424 -1.37 0.20 2.65
CA LEU A 424 -1.98 1.45 2.16
C LEU A 424 -2.64 2.30 3.26
N PHE A 425 -3.29 1.68 4.24
CA PHE A 425 -4.13 2.37 5.23
C PHE A 425 -3.86 1.89 6.65
N ALA A 426 -3.86 2.83 7.61
CA ALA A 426 -3.88 2.52 9.03
C ALA A 426 -4.72 3.49 9.86
N HIS A 427 -5.59 2.97 10.72
CA HIS A 427 -6.26 3.77 11.76
C HIS A 427 -5.27 4.07 12.89
N ILE A 428 -5.18 5.35 13.29
CA ILE A 428 -4.16 5.85 14.22
C ILE A 428 -4.13 5.13 15.58
N ASP A 429 -5.29 4.87 16.18
CA ASP A 429 -5.42 4.09 17.42
C ASP A 429 -5.39 2.57 17.23
N GLY A 430 -5.31 2.08 15.99
CA GLY A 430 -5.76 0.74 15.59
C GLY A 430 -4.81 -0.14 14.79
N TRP A 431 -3.65 0.36 14.40
CA TRP A 431 -2.62 -0.38 13.67
C TRP A 431 -1.96 -1.52 14.46
N GLN A 432 -1.52 -2.55 13.74
CA GLN A 432 -0.66 -3.65 14.16
C GLN A 432 0.72 -3.53 13.50
N TRP A 433 0.77 -3.23 12.20
CA TRP A 433 1.98 -2.98 11.40
C TRP A 433 2.19 -1.49 11.13
N ALA A 434 3.42 -1.06 10.82
CA ALA A 434 3.76 0.30 10.35
C ALA A 434 5.18 0.31 9.76
N PRO A 435 5.53 1.18 8.78
CA PRO A 435 4.78 2.34 8.26
C PRO A 435 3.57 1.99 7.39
N ASP A 436 2.76 3.00 7.06
CA ASP A 436 1.55 2.89 6.22
C ASP A 436 1.39 4.13 5.34
N MET A 437 0.84 4.00 4.13
CA MET A 437 0.82 5.12 3.18
C MET A 437 -0.13 6.26 3.58
N ILE A 438 -1.32 5.94 4.11
CA ILE A 438 -2.37 6.89 4.48
C ILE A 438 -2.86 6.55 5.90
N TRP A 439 -2.81 7.54 6.79
CA TRP A 439 -3.30 7.38 8.16
C TRP A 439 -4.70 7.97 8.29
N VAL A 440 -5.58 7.27 9.01
CA VAL A 440 -6.99 7.63 9.18
C VAL A 440 -7.39 7.70 10.65
N ASP A 441 -8.41 8.49 10.93
CA ASP A 441 -9.28 8.35 12.10
C ASP A 441 -10.74 8.25 11.63
N ASN A 442 -11.69 8.13 12.57
CA ASN A 442 -13.12 8.07 12.30
C ASN A 442 -13.71 9.19 11.39
N LEU A 443 -13.04 10.33 11.24
CA LEU A 443 -13.51 11.55 10.57
C LEU A 443 -12.52 12.17 9.58
N GLN A 444 -11.23 11.79 9.64
CA GLN A 444 -10.14 12.44 8.94
C GLN A 444 -9.16 11.43 8.32
N SER A 445 -8.38 11.89 7.34
CA SER A 445 -7.27 11.13 6.76
C SER A 445 -6.15 12.08 6.33
N TYR A 446 -4.89 11.63 6.45
CA TYR A 446 -3.74 12.35 5.91
C TYR A 446 -2.82 11.45 5.09
N GLY A 447 -2.33 12.01 3.98
CA GLY A 447 -1.27 11.40 3.19
C GLY A 447 0.08 11.61 3.83
N THR A 448 0.86 10.56 3.97
CA THR A 448 2.24 10.62 4.47
C THR A 448 3.20 11.28 3.47
N PRO A 449 4.45 11.58 3.86
CA PRO A 449 5.50 11.92 2.91
C PRO A 449 5.66 10.85 1.80
N ASP A 450 5.50 9.55 2.13
CA ASP A 450 5.49 8.46 1.14
C ASP A 450 4.30 8.57 0.18
N TYR A 451 3.08 8.84 0.65
CA TYR A 451 1.91 9.08 -0.22
C TYR A 451 2.20 10.17 -1.27
N TYR A 452 2.83 11.27 -0.89
CA TYR A 452 3.16 12.34 -1.83
C TYR A 452 4.23 11.92 -2.85
N VAL A 453 5.17 11.05 -2.49
CA VAL A 453 6.11 10.41 -3.44
C VAL A 453 5.38 9.45 -4.39
N GLN A 454 4.55 8.53 -3.87
CA GLN A 454 3.75 7.60 -4.68
C GLN A 454 2.83 8.34 -5.66
N LYS A 455 2.19 9.42 -5.20
CA LYS A 455 1.36 10.31 -6.01
C LYS A 455 2.16 10.99 -7.12
N LEU A 456 3.38 11.44 -6.85
CA LEU A 456 4.21 12.10 -7.86
C LEU A 456 4.76 11.13 -8.90
N PHE A 457 5.11 9.89 -8.55
CA PHE A 457 5.48 8.88 -9.55
C PHE A 457 4.26 8.47 -10.39
N SER A 458 3.15 8.06 -9.76
CA SER A 458 1.95 7.57 -10.46
C SER A 458 1.32 8.60 -11.41
N THR A 459 1.16 9.86 -10.98
CA THR A 459 0.55 10.92 -11.82
C THR A 459 1.48 11.44 -12.94
N ASN A 460 2.79 11.18 -12.84
CA ASN A 460 3.81 11.65 -13.79
C ASN A 460 4.61 10.48 -14.43
N LYS A 461 3.98 9.30 -14.56
CA LYS A 461 4.61 8.04 -14.99
C LYS A 461 5.16 8.04 -16.42
N GLY A 462 4.59 8.82 -17.33
CA GLY A 462 4.97 8.83 -18.75
C GLY A 462 4.62 7.54 -19.50
N THR A 463 5.24 7.35 -20.66
CA THR A 463 5.03 6.20 -21.57
C THR A 463 6.35 5.57 -22.03
N ASP A 464 7.42 6.36 -22.09
CA ASP A 464 8.73 5.96 -22.62
C ASP A 464 9.83 6.39 -21.66
N VAL A 465 10.58 5.45 -21.10
CA VAL A 465 11.78 5.75 -20.29
C VAL A 465 12.88 6.21 -21.23
N VAL A 466 13.48 7.37 -20.96
CA VAL A 466 14.59 7.93 -21.76
C VAL A 466 15.88 7.98 -20.95
N SER A 467 17.02 7.83 -21.61
CA SER A 467 18.31 7.73 -20.91
C SER A 467 18.66 9.04 -20.18
N ILE A 468 18.96 8.94 -18.88
CA ILE A 468 19.46 10.01 -18.01
C ILE A 468 20.76 9.57 -17.33
N THR A 469 21.83 10.35 -17.49
CA THR A 469 23.17 9.98 -16.98
C THR A 469 23.96 11.14 -16.39
N LEU A 470 24.79 10.82 -15.40
CA LEU A 470 25.90 11.65 -14.90
C LEU A 470 27.19 10.90 -15.22
N ASP A 471 28.16 11.57 -15.86
CA ASP A 471 29.42 10.96 -16.34
C ASP A 471 29.22 9.65 -17.15
N GLU A 472 28.19 9.67 -18.02
CA GLU A 472 27.69 8.54 -18.82
C GLU A 472 27.26 7.29 -18.01
N LYS A 473 27.00 7.43 -16.71
CA LYS A 473 26.49 6.37 -15.82
C LYS A 473 25.07 6.65 -15.32
N ASN A 474 24.34 5.60 -14.98
CA ASN A 474 23.04 5.69 -14.32
C ASN A 474 23.17 6.39 -12.95
N ILE A 475 22.20 7.25 -12.63
CA ILE A 475 22.22 8.08 -11.42
C ILE A 475 21.53 7.31 -10.28
N THR A 476 22.35 6.69 -9.44
CA THR A 476 21.96 5.68 -8.42
C THR A 476 22.70 5.89 -7.08
N GLY A 477 22.99 7.14 -6.71
CA GLY A 477 23.60 7.53 -5.44
C GLY A 477 24.89 8.35 -5.55
N GLN A 478 25.35 8.68 -6.75
CA GLN A 478 26.53 9.53 -6.96
C GLN A 478 26.27 10.92 -6.35
N ASP A 479 27.11 11.34 -5.41
CA ASP A 479 26.92 12.54 -4.57
C ASP A 479 25.54 12.65 -3.92
N GLY A 480 24.91 11.51 -3.61
CA GLY A 480 23.56 11.43 -3.03
C GLY A 480 22.43 11.66 -4.03
N LEU A 481 22.70 11.76 -5.34
CA LEU A 481 21.70 11.93 -6.39
C LEU A 481 21.15 10.59 -6.91
N PHE A 482 19.84 10.53 -7.13
CA PHE A 482 19.14 9.38 -7.72
C PHE A 482 18.14 9.89 -8.76
N ALA A 483 18.14 9.36 -9.99
CA ALA A 483 17.31 9.93 -11.06
C ALA A 483 16.75 8.93 -12.09
N SER A 484 15.55 9.27 -12.59
CA SER A 484 14.89 8.67 -13.76
C SER A 484 14.30 9.77 -14.64
N SER A 485 14.05 9.46 -15.92
CA SER A 485 13.32 10.36 -16.80
C SER A 485 12.48 9.60 -17.83
N VAL A 486 11.35 10.20 -18.17
CA VAL A 486 10.34 9.63 -19.06
C VAL A 486 9.80 10.71 -20.00
N LEU A 487 9.44 10.33 -21.22
CA LEU A 487 8.52 11.10 -22.05
C LEU A 487 7.09 10.62 -21.78
N ASP A 488 6.16 11.55 -21.62
CA ASP A 488 4.73 11.32 -21.66
C ASP A 488 4.23 11.74 -23.05
N GLN A 489 3.92 10.76 -23.91
CA GLN A 489 3.45 11.02 -25.29
C GLN A 489 2.02 11.58 -25.33
N ALA A 490 1.21 11.34 -24.29
CA ALA A 490 -0.18 11.79 -24.24
C ALA A 490 -0.29 13.25 -23.79
N LYS A 491 0.47 13.65 -22.75
CA LYS A 491 0.55 15.05 -22.30
C LYS A 491 1.51 15.90 -23.13
N LYS A 492 2.40 15.24 -23.90
CA LYS A 492 3.58 15.84 -24.55
C LYS A 492 4.51 16.54 -23.56
N GLU A 493 4.98 15.80 -22.56
CA GLU A 493 5.91 16.30 -21.54
C GLU A 493 7.17 15.43 -21.43
N LEU A 494 8.34 16.07 -21.30
CA LEU A 494 9.51 15.44 -20.70
C LEU A 494 9.39 15.58 -19.19
N ILE A 495 9.52 14.48 -18.48
CA ILE A 495 9.41 14.40 -17.02
C ILE A 495 10.71 13.83 -16.48
N ILE A 496 11.38 14.57 -15.60
CA ILE A 496 12.61 14.15 -14.91
C ILE A 496 12.29 14.06 -13.42
N LYS A 497 12.57 12.91 -12.80
CA LYS A 497 12.39 12.69 -11.36
C LYS A 497 13.76 12.54 -10.74
N ILE A 498 14.09 13.39 -9.75
CA ILE A 498 15.42 13.39 -9.13
C ILE A 498 15.34 13.65 -7.62
N ALA A 499 15.95 12.77 -6.85
CA ALA A 499 16.14 12.91 -5.41
C ALA A 499 17.58 13.36 -5.11
N ASN A 500 17.72 14.30 -4.18
CA ASN A 500 18.98 14.65 -3.53
C ASN A 500 18.91 14.19 -2.07
N ASN A 501 19.60 13.11 -1.74
CA ASN A 501 19.69 12.53 -0.40
C ASN A 501 20.93 13.05 0.39
N SER A 502 21.65 14.06 -0.14
CA SER A 502 22.74 14.73 0.59
C SER A 502 22.25 15.92 1.43
N ASP A 503 23.04 16.30 2.42
CA ASP A 503 22.86 17.52 3.22
C ASP A 503 23.31 18.80 2.49
N GLN A 504 23.88 18.66 1.28
CA GLN A 504 24.38 19.75 0.45
C GLN A 504 23.40 20.12 -0.67
N SER A 505 23.45 21.39 -1.09
CA SER A 505 22.79 21.85 -2.32
C SER A 505 23.57 21.36 -3.53
N GLN A 506 22.89 20.73 -4.50
CA GLN A 506 23.52 20.21 -5.71
C GLN A 506 23.16 21.09 -6.91
N ASN A 507 24.16 21.81 -7.45
CA ASN A 507 24.01 22.60 -8.68
C ASN A 507 24.05 21.69 -9.90
N VAL A 508 23.02 21.73 -10.73
CA VAL A 508 22.82 20.85 -11.89
C VAL A 508 22.54 21.67 -13.15
N ASP A 509 23.19 21.33 -14.25
CA ASP A 509 22.82 21.75 -15.60
C ASP A 509 22.34 20.51 -16.38
N PHE A 510 21.02 20.42 -16.59
CA PHE A 510 20.44 19.35 -17.41
C PHE A 510 20.63 19.68 -18.89
N ASP A 511 21.35 18.81 -19.60
CA ASP A 511 21.59 18.89 -21.03
C ASP A 511 20.58 18.00 -21.77
N LEU A 512 19.53 18.62 -22.31
CA LEU A 512 18.34 17.94 -22.83
C LEU A 512 18.48 17.71 -24.34
N ASP A 513 19.15 16.62 -24.71
CA ASP A 513 19.42 16.28 -26.10
C ASP A 513 18.33 15.42 -26.76
N GLY A 514 18.33 15.38 -28.10
CA GLY A 514 17.27 14.84 -28.95
C GLY A 514 16.68 15.87 -29.91
N LYS A 515 15.77 15.43 -30.78
CA LYS A 515 15.06 16.26 -31.78
C LYS A 515 13.76 16.86 -31.24
N THR A 516 13.23 16.30 -30.15
CA THR A 516 12.02 16.77 -29.48
C THR A 516 12.13 18.25 -29.09
N LYS A 517 11.26 19.09 -29.68
CA LYS A 517 11.28 20.54 -29.47
C LYS A 517 10.55 20.91 -28.17
N LEU A 518 11.29 20.93 -27.07
CA LEU A 518 10.84 21.43 -25.77
C LEU A 518 10.36 22.90 -25.85
N LYS A 519 9.42 23.27 -24.98
CA LYS A 519 9.00 24.66 -24.74
C LYS A 519 9.94 25.31 -23.73
N SER A 520 10.08 26.64 -23.79
CA SER A 520 11.02 27.40 -22.94
C SER A 520 10.59 27.56 -21.48
N LYS A 521 9.42 27.05 -21.09
CA LYS A 521 8.86 27.08 -19.73
C LYS A 521 8.39 25.69 -19.34
N GLY A 522 8.55 25.36 -18.06
CA GLY A 522 8.04 24.14 -17.43
C GLY A 522 7.68 24.38 -15.97
N THR A 523 7.47 23.30 -15.22
CA THR A 523 7.26 23.34 -13.76
C THR A 523 8.20 22.38 -13.04
N ILE A 524 8.40 22.63 -11.75
CA ILE A 524 9.04 21.70 -10.82
C ILE A 524 8.15 21.55 -9.58
N ASP A 525 7.77 20.31 -9.28
CA ASP A 525 7.13 19.93 -8.02
C ASP A 525 8.25 19.53 -7.04
N GLU A 526 8.44 20.33 -5.98
CA GLU A 526 9.49 20.11 -4.97
C GLU A 526 8.88 19.62 -3.65
N LEU A 527 9.26 18.42 -3.20
CA LEU A 527 9.15 18.02 -1.79
C LEU A 527 10.49 18.31 -1.11
N LEU A 528 10.45 18.94 0.06
CA LEU A 528 11.62 19.15 0.89
C LEU A 528 11.27 19.11 2.38
N SER A 529 12.24 18.70 3.18
CA SER A 529 12.34 19.06 4.59
C SER A 529 13.80 18.96 5.02
N ALA A 530 14.32 20.01 5.66
CA ALA A 530 15.64 19.96 6.31
C ALA A 530 15.65 19.06 7.56
N ASN A 531 14.46 18.77 8.12
CA ASN A 531 14.26 17.77 9.16
C ASN A 531 13.92 16.42 8.50
N LEU A 532 14.87 15.49 8.50
CA LEU A 532 14.66 14.12 8.02
C LEU A 532 13.60 13.34 8.82
N ASN A 533 13.39 13.69 10.09
CA ASN A 533 12.36 13.10 10.95
C ASN A 533 10.99 13.81 10.81
N GLN A 534 10.80 14.65 9.78
CA GLN A 534 9.52 15.36 9.59
C GLN A 534 8.41 14.39 9.17
N LEU A 535 7.28 14.48 9.89
CA LEU A 535 6.04 13.73 9.64
C LEU A 535 4.97 14.66 9.08
N ASN A 536 3.96 14.07 8.43
CA ASN A 536 2.62 14.64 8.32
C ASN A 536 1.75 14.10 9.46
N SER A 537 0.71 14.82 9.86
CA SER A 537 -0.25 14.43 10.90
C SER A 537 -1.65 14.99 10.62
N PHE A 538 -2.65 14.71 11.45
CA PHE A 538 -3.99 15.32 11.32
C PHE A 538 -3.97 16.84 11.50
N GLU A 539 -3.11 17.35 12.38
CA GLU A 539 -2.94 18.79 12.63
C GLU A 539 -2.15 19.49 11.52
N ASN A 540 -1.27 18.75 10.82
CA ASN A 540 -0.47 19.26 9.71
C ASN A 540 -0.32 18.21 8.59
N PRO A 541 -1.38 17.97 7.80
CA PRO A 541 -1.43 16.89 6.81
C PRO A 541 -0.58 17.17 5.55
N GLY A 542 0.05 18.34 5.45
CA GLY A 542 0.91 18.76 4.34
C GLY A 542 2.26 19.32 4.78
N ALA A 543 2.78 18.93 5.96
CA ALA A 543 4.07 19.40 6.46
C ALA A 543 5.21 19.13 5.46
N VAL A 544 5.21 17.93 4.88
CA VAL A 544 5.95 17.55 3.67
C VAL A 544 4.93 17.26 2.57
N SER A 545 4.85 18.16 1.59
CA SER A 545 3.96 18.07 0.43
C SER A 545 4.56 18.84 -0.75
N PRO A 546 4.23 18.50 -2.02
CA PRO A 546 4.80 19.14 -3.20
C PRO A 546 4.47 20.64 -3.28
N LYS A 547 5.50 21.45 -3.51
CA LYS A 547 5.41 22.88 -3.81
C LYS A 547 5.77 23.09 -5.27
N ILE A 548 4.81 23.57 -6.06
CA ILE A 548 5.00 23.79 -7.50
C ILE A 548 5.61 25.16 -7.73
N SER A 549 6.67 25.24 -8.53
CA SER A 549 7.20 26.50 -9.06
C SER A 549 7.49 26.42 -10.56
N ALA A 550 7.62 27.58 -11.20
CA ALA A 550 7.88 27.67 -12.64
C ALA A 550 9.39 27.65 -12.94
N ILE A 551 9.79 26.88 -13.94
CA ILE A 551 11.17 26.84 -14.45
C ILE A 551 11.23 27.38 -15.89
N SER A 552 12.42 27.80 -16.33
CA SER A 552 12.66 28.28 -17.69
C SER A 552 13.93 27.66 -18.28
N LEU A 553 13.89 27.29 -19.56
CA LEU A 553 15.00 26.68 -20.28
C LEU A 553 15.78 27.72 -21.07
N LYS A 554 17.11 27.58 -21.12
CA LYS A 554 18.01 28.35 -21.98
C LYS A 554 18.43 27.47 -23.17
N GLY A 555 17.59 27.43 -24.19
CA GLY A 555 17.76 26.50 -25.32
C GLY A 555 17.46 25.07 -24.89
N LYS A 556 18.42 24.15 -25.06
CA LYS A 556 18.36 22.76 -24.58
C LYS A 556 18.76 22.58 -23.11
N LYS A 557 19.15 23.65 -22.41
CA LYS A 557 19.68 23.56 -21.04
C LYS A 557 18.70 24.04 -19.98
N LEU A 558 18.65 23.31 -18.86
CA LEU A 558 17.97 23.71 -17.63
C LEU A 558 18.98 23.67 -16.48
N ASN A 559 19.42 24.86 -16.05
CA ASN A 559 20.20 25.00 -14.83
C ASN A 559 19.27 25.12 -13.62
N THR A 560 19.56 24.39 -12.54
CA THR A 560 18.81 24.41 -11.28
C THR A 560 19.69 24.03 -10.09
N THR A 561 19.26 24.38 -8.88
CA THR A 561 19.88 23.97 -7.63
C THR A 561 18.93 23.06 -6.87
N LEU A 562 19.27 21.77 -6.75
CA LEU A 562 18.52 20.81 -5.96
C LEU A 562 18.87 21.04 -4.47
N LYS A 563 17.88 21.34 -3.65
CA LYS A 563 18.08 21.61 -2.22
C LYS A 563 18.53 20.35 -1.47
N PRO A 564 19.18 20.47 -0.29
CA PRO A 564 19.40 19.34 0.61
C PRO A 564 18.11 18.58 0.89
N TYR A 565 18.19 17.25 0.98
CA TYR A 565 17.06 16.38 1.30
C TYR A 565 15.77 16.75 0.55
N SER A 566 15.82 16.74 -0.78
CA SER A 566 14.69 17.10 -1.66
C SER A 566 14.38 16.05 -2.72
N PHE A 567 13.09 15.87 -3.04
CA PHE A 567 12.64 15.13 -4.20
C PHE A 567 11.94 16.09 -5.17
N ASN A 568 12.31 16.01 -6.44
CA ASN A 568 11.95 16.98 -7.45
C ASN A 568 11.40 16.27 -8.69
N VAL A 569 10.19 16.67 -9.13
CA VAL A 569 9.63 16.25 -10.42
C VAL A 569 9.56 17.45 -11.35
N ILE A 570 10.47 17.48 -12.30
CA ILE A 570 10.62 18.51 -13.33
C ILE A 570 9.78 18.10 -14.55
N LYS A 571 8.89 18.99 -15.02
CA LYS A 571 7.98 18.75 -16.14
C LYS A 571 8.15 19.83 -17.20
N ILE A 572 8.52 19.43 -18.41
CA ILE A 572 8.88 20.33 -19.52
C ILE A 572 8.05 19.92 -20.76
N PRO A 573 6.97 20.64 -21.09
CA PRO A 573 6.17 20.32 -22.26
C PRO A 573 6.93 20.50 -23.58
N TYR A 574 6.62 19.69 -24.58
CA TYR A 574 7.04 19.84 -25.98
C TYR A 574 5.85 20.11 -26.90
N ASN A 575 6.07 20.07 -28.23
CA ASN A 575 5.11 20.46 -29.26
C ASN A 575 4.54 19.26 -30.01
#